data_AF-A0A7X2NMZ7-F1
#
_entry.id   AF-A0A7X2NMZ7-F1
#
_cell.length_a   1.000
_cell.length_b   1.000
_cell.length_c   1.000
_cell.angle_alpha   90.00
_cell.angle_beta   90.00
_cell.angle_gamma   90.00
#
_symmetry.space_group_name_H-M   'P 1'
#
loop_
_entity.id
_entity.type
_entity.pdbx_description
1 polymer ?
#
loop_
_entity_poly.entity_id
_entity_poly.type
_entity_poly.pdbx_seq_one_letter_code
_entity_poly.pdbx_strand_id
1 'polypeptide(L)'
;MYMNRNPKEKFARIKVRAKPKDKEKIKQLAAKCGLSVSEYIMQRALGYTPKAVQPDVFFHFYNKLCGLLNRDVSPETEAAALKLFDDIYAVIIDFWITVLRIPI
;
A
#
# COMPACT_ATOMS: atom_id res chain seq x y z
N MET A 1 -36.25 0.69 -10.21
CA MET A 1 -35.13 1.60 -10.53
C MET A 1 -34.47 1.12 -11.81
N TYR A 2 -34.62 1.86 -12.92
CA TYR A 2 -34.00 1.49 -14.20
C TYR A 2 -32.49 1.71 -14.10
N MET A 3 -31.72 0.62 -14.17
CA MET A 3 -30.28 0.73 -14.36
C MET A 3 -30.02 1.12 -15.81
N ASN A 4 -29.67 2.38 -16.03
CA ASN A 4 -29.18 2.90 -17.30
C ASN A 4 -27.83 2.24 -17.61
N ARG A 5 -27.85 1.07 -18.25
CA ARG A 5 -26.65 0.39 -18.75
C ARG A 5 -26.30 1.01 -20.10
N ASN A 6 -25.50 2.06 -20.08
CA ASN A 6 -25.02 2.72 -21.30
C ASN A 6 -24.16 1.72 -22.11
N PRO A 7 -24.57 1.24 -23.30
CA PRO A 7 -23.92 0.11 -23.98
C PRO A 7 -22.58 0.41 -24.65
N LYS A 8 -21.91 1.53 -24.32
CA LYS A 8 -20.78 2.06 -25.13
C LYS A 8 -19.58 2.57 -24.34
N GLU A 9 -19.32 2.10 -23.12
CA GLU A 9 -17.94 2.16 -22.63
C GLU A 9 -17.12 1.09 -23.36
N LYS A 10 -16.61 1.45 -24.54
CA LYS A 10 -15.53 0.68 -25.18
C LYS A 10 -14.31 0.86 -24.30
N PHE A 11 -14.03 -0.12 -23.43
CA PHE A 11 -12.77 -0.15 -22.69
C PHE A 11 -11.61 -0.14 -23.69
N ALA A 12 -10.88 0.98 -23.75
CA ALA A 12 -9.67 1.08 -24.56
C ALA A 12 -8.64 0.10 -23.98
N ARG A 13 -8.19 -0.86 -24.79
CA ARG A 13 -7.15 -1.83 -24.38
C ARG A 13 -5.79 -1.36 -24.86
N ILE A 14 -4.91 -1.10 -23.91
CA ILE A 14 -3.50 -0.80 -24.17
C ILE A 14 -2.71 -2.11 -24.05
N LYS A 15 -1.93 -2.44 -25.09
CA LYS A 15 -1.02 -3.59 -25.08
C LYS A 15 0.41 -3.11 -24.92
N VAL A 16 1.02 -3.40 -23.77
CA VAL A 16 2.42 -3.06 -23.50
C VAL A 16 3.31 -4.28 -23.76
N ARG A 17 4.36 -4.11 -24.56
CA ARG A 17 5.41 -5.12 -24.73
C ARG A 17 6.55 -4.83 -23.76
N ALA A 18 6.94 -5.83 -22.98
CA ALA A 18 8.04 -5.77 -22.03
C ALA A 18 8.85 -7.07 -22.08
N LYS A 19 10.14 -7.01 -21.75
CA LYS A 19 11.00 -8.18 -21.66
C LYS A 19 10.49 -9.10 -20.53
N PRO A 20 10.73 -10.43 -20.59
CA PRO A 20 10.28 -11.35 -19.55
C PRO A 20 10.72 -10.94 -18.13
N LYS A 21 11.97 -10.48 -17.97
CA LYS A 21 12.51 -10.00 -16.70
C LYS A 21 11.75 -8.79 -16.15
N ASP A 22 11.32 -7.88 -17.01
CA ASP A 22 10.59 -6.68 -16.60
C ASP A 22 9.13 -7.01 -16.25
N LYS A 23 8.52 -7.95 -16.97
CA LYS A 23 7.20 -8.48 -16.61
C LYS A 23 7.20 -9.08 -15.21
N GLU A 24 8.23 -9.83 -14.85
CA GLU A 24 8.33 -10.46 -13.53
C GLU A 24 8.49 -9.42 -12.42
N LYS A 25 9.34 -8.40 -12.64
CA LYS A 25 9.46 -7.27 -11.72
C LYS A 25 8.13 -6.54 -11.52
N ILE A 26 7.39 -6.27 -12.60
CA ILE A 26 6.09 -5.60 -12.51
C ILE A 26 5.09 -6.43 -11.70
N LYS A 27 5.04 -7.75 -11.92
CA LYS A 27 4.18 -8.64 -11.13
C LYS A 27 4.52 -8.58 -9.64
N GLN A 28 5.80 -8.65 -9.29
CA GLN A 28 6.25 -8.59 -7.90
C GLN A 28 5.93 -7.24 -7.25
N LEU A 29 6.10 -6.14 -7.98
CA LEU A 29 5.76 -4.79 -7.49
C LEU A 29 4.25 -4.63 -7.29
N ALA A 30 3.44 -5.06 -8.27
CA ALA A 30 1.99 -5.03 -8.17
C ALA A 30 1.49 -5.84 -6.96
N ALA A 31 2.04 -7.04 -6.73
CA ALA A 31 1.72 -7.88 -5.59
C ALA A 31 2.05 -7.22 -4.24
N LYS A 32 3.22 -6.55 -4.13
CA LYS A 32 3.60 -5.78 -2.93
C LYS A 32 2.67 -4.59 -2.67
N CYS A 33 2.10 -4.01 -3.73
CA CYS A 33 1.08 -2.97 -3.66
C CYS A 33 -0.34 -3.51 -3.46
N GLY A 34 -0.55 -4.83 -3.41
CA GLY A 34 -1.88 -5.43 -3.34
C GLY A 34 -2.75 -5.14 -4.57
N LEU A 35 -2.13 -4.83 -5.72
CA LEU A 35 -2.80 -4.46 -6.96
C LEU A 35 -2.67 -5.56 -8.01
N SER A 36 -3.62 -5.61 -8.95
CA SER A 36 -3.38 -6.34 -10.19
C SER A 36 -2.30 -5.66 -11.03
N VAL A 37 -1.66 -6.42 -11.93
CA VAL A 37 -0.65 -5.88 -12.86
C VAL A 37 -1.20 -4.71 -13.69
N SER A 38 -2.45 -4.81 -14.12
CA SER A 38 -3.09 -3.76 -14.92
C SER A 38 -3.32 -2.49 -14.12
N GLU A 39 -3.81 -2.60 -12.88
CA GLU A 39 -4.02 -1.45 -12.00
C GLU A 39 -2.69 -0.78 -11.64
N TYR A 40 -1.67 -1.57 -11.30
CA TYR A 40 -0.34 -1.04 -11.02
C TYR A 40 0.23 -0.25 -12.21
N ILE A 41 0.15 -0.81 -13.43
CA ILE A 41 0.64 -0.11 -14.64
C ILE A 41 -0.20 1.14 -14.91
N MET A 42 -1.52 1.09 -14.75
CA MET A 42 -2.39 2.24 -14.96
C MET A 42 -2.08 3.37 -14.00
N GLN A 43 -1.93 3.08 -12.71
CA GLN A 43 -1.56 4.08 -11.70
C GLN A 43 -0.21 4.72 -12.04
N ARG A 44 0.79 3.91 -12.38
CA ARG A 44 2.11 4.40 -12.80
C ARG A 44 2.06 5.24 -14.07
N ALA A 45 1.23 4.87 -15.05
CA ALA A 45 1.05 5.62 -16.30
C ALA A 45 0.35 6.96 -16.08
N LEU A 46 -0.52 7.05 -15.06
CA LEU A 46 -1.18 8.29 -14.62
C LEU A 46 -0.29 9.16 -13.72
N GLY A 47 0.95 8.74 -13.43
CA GLY A 47 1.88 9.47 -12.57
C GLY A 47 1.64 9.26 -11.07
N TYR A 48 0.72 8.37 -10.69
CA TYR A 48 0.57 7.99 -9.30
C TYR A 48 1.70 7.08 -8.85
N THR A 49 1.94 7.11 -7.54
CA THR A 49 2.91 6.25 -6.90
C THR A 49 2.19 5.22 -6.03
N PRO A 50 2.07 3.95 -6.49
CA PRO A 50 1.37 2.91 -5.75
C PRO A 50 2.06 2.62 -4.43
N LYS A 51 1.35 2.85 -3.33
CA LYS A 51 1.85 2.55 -1.99
C LYS A 51 1.76 1.06 -1.74
N ALA A 52 2.78 0.55 -1.08
CA ALA A 52 2.78 -0.85 -0.74
C ALA A 52 1.88 -1.12 0.47
N VAL A 53 1.21 -2.27 0.46
CA VAL A 53 0.27 -2.62 1.53
C VAL A 53 1.07 -2.99 2.77
N GLN A 54 0.76 -2.33 3.88
CA GLN A 54 1.41 -2.64 5.16
C GLN A 54 1.10 -4.09 5.57
N PRO A 55 2.06 -4.81 6.17
CA PRO A 55 1.82 -6.19 6.57
C PRO A 55 0.69 -6.27 7.62
N ASP A 56 -0.15 -7.28 7.54
CA ASP A 56 -1.27 -7.49 8.49
C ASP A 56 -0.80 -7.52 9.96
N VAL A 57 0.44 -7.97 10.20
CA VAL A 57 1.09 -7.98 11.52
C VAL A 57 1.19 -6.57 12.11
N PHE A 58 1.43 -5.55 11.29
CA PHE A 58 1.45 -4.16 11.75
C PHE A 58 0.06 -3.71 12.20
N PHE A 59 -0.98 -4.10 11.48
CA PHE A 59 -2.36 -3.79 11.86
C PHE A 59 -2.74 -4.47 13.19
N HIS A 60 -2.29 -5.70 13.43
CA HIS A 60 -2.47 -6.37 14.72
C HIS A 60 -1.73 -5.66 15.86
N PHE A 61 -0.50 -5.19 15.63
CA PHE A 61 0.23 -4.37 16.59
C PHE A 61 -0.50 -3.07 16.90
N TYR A 62 -0.91 -2.33 15.86
CA TYR A 62 -1.63 -1.07 16.00
C TYR A 62 -2.93 -1.22 16.79
N ASN A 63 -3.75 -2.23 16.48
CA ASN A 63 -4.98 -2.50 17.22
C ASN A 63 -4.74 -2.78 18.71
N LYS A 64 -3.67 -3.53 19.04
CA LYS A 64 -3.29 -3.77 20.44
C LYS A 64 -2.84 -2.48 21.11
N LEU A 65 -2.07 -1.65 20.41
CA LEU A 65 -1.62 -0.34 20.91
C LEU A 65 -2.83 0.56 21.20
N CYS A 66 -3.77 0.69 20.27
CA CYS A 66 -5.02 1.42 20.48
C CYS A 66 -5.82 0.86 21.66
N GLY A 67 -5.90 -0.47 21.81
CA GLY A 67 -6.57 -1.10 22.95
C GLY A 67 -5.90 -0.80 24.30
N LEU A 68 -4.59 -0.57 24.32
CA LEU A 68 -3.86 -0.15 25.52
C LEU A 68 -4.08 1.35 25.80
N LEU A 69 -4.03 2.19 24.77
CA LEU A 69 -4.20 3.65 24.87
C LEU A 69 -5.63 4.09 25.16
N ASN A 70 -6.63 3.26 24.85
CA ASN A 70 -8.04 3.52 25.19
C ASN A 70 -8.35 3.30 26.69
N ARG A 71 -7.37 2.94 27.52
CA ARG A 71 -7.50 2.82 28.97
C ARG A 71 -6.96 4.08 29.62
N ASP A 72 -7.28 4.30 30.89
CA ASP A 72 -6.64 5.35 31.69
C ASP A 72 -5.15 5.03 31.87
N VAL A 73 -4.32 5.55 30.97
CA VAL A 73 -2.86 5.49 31.03
C VAL A 73 -2.31 6.87 31.37
N SER A 74 -1.13 6.93 31.97
CA SER A 74 -0.51 8.21 32.27
C SER A 74 -0.11 8.94 30.96
N PRO A 75 -0.14 10.28 30.93
CA PRO A 75 0.27 11.05 29.75
C PRO A 75 1.69 10.72 29.29
N GLU A 76 2.59 10.41 30.22
CA GLU A 76 3.97 10.00 29.90
C GLU A 76 4.00 8.65 29.17
N THR A 77 3.13 7.72 29.57
CA THR A 77 3.01 6.39 28.96
C THR A 77 2.41 6.48 27.56
N GLU A 78 1.40 7.34 27.38
CA GLU A 78 0.80 7.63 26.08
C GLU A 78 1.83 8.23 25.10
N ALA A 79 2.58 9.23 25.55
CA ALA A 79 3.64 9.85 24.74
C ALA A 79 4.73 8.85 24.35
N ALA A 80 5.16 7.98 25.26
CA ALA A 80 6.14 6.95 24.97
C ALA A 80 5.62 5.90 23.97
N ALA A 81 4.34 5.52 24.06
CA ALA A 81 3.70 4.58 23.14
C ALA A 81 3.55 5.17 21.73
N LEU A 82 3.19 6.45 21.61
CA LEU A 82 3.13 7.16 20.32
C LEU A 82 4.52 7.28 19.69
N LYS A 83 5.54 7.60 20.48
CA LYS A 83 6.93 7.63 19.99
C LYS A 83 7.38 6.27 19.46
N LEU A 84 7.07 5.19 20.19
CA LEU A 84 7.38 3.83 19.74
C LEU A 84 6.68 3.49 18.43
N PHE A 85 5.42 3.93 18.27
CA PHE A 85 4.70 3.76 17.01
C PHE A 85 5.42 4.47 15.86
N ASP A 86 5.81 5.73 16.04
CA ASP A 86 6.52 6.51 15.03
C ASP A 86 7.86 5.86 14.64
N ASP A 87 8.63 5.39 15.63
CA ASP A 87 9.91 4.72 15.40
C ASP A 87 9.72 3.43 14.57
N ILE A 88 8.74 2.61 14.91
CA ILE A 88 8.42 1.38 14.16
C ILE A 88 7.93 1.73 12.75
N TYR A 89 7.09 2.75 12.62
CA TYR A 89 6.54 3.16 11.34
C TYR A 89 7.62 3.69 10.40
N ALA A 90 8.59 4.45 10.92
CA ALA A 90 9.77 4.91 10.18
C ALA A 90 10.60 3.73 9.65
N VAL A 91 10.88 2.72 10.49
CA VAL A 91 11.61 1.51 10.06
C VAL A 91 10.86 0.76 8.96
N ILE A 92 9.53 0.66 9.07
CA ILE A 92 8.71 0.00 8.06
C ILE A 92 8.79 0.78 6.74
N ILE A 93 8.57 2.10 6.76
CA ILE A 93 8.67 2.96 5.56
C ILE A 93 10.06 2.86 4.93
N ASP A 94 11.12 2.96 5.72
CA ASP A 94 12.50 2.89 5.23
C ASP A 94 12.80 1.53 4.59
N PHE A 95 12.23 0.44 5.13
CA PHE A 95 12.31 -0.88 4.51
C PHE A 95 11.62 -0.91 3.13
N TRP A 96 10.45 -0.29 2.97
CA TRP A 96 9.76 -0.20 1.67
C TRP A 96 10.58 0.57 0.63
N ILE A 97 11.18 1.70 1.03
CA ILE A 97 11.98 2.56 0.14
C ILE A 97 13.30 1.86 -0.23
N THR A 98 14.00 1.30 0.76
CA THR A 98 15.38 0.81 0.61
C THR A 98 15.44 -0.59 0.01
N VAL A 99 14.61 -1.51 0.48
CA VAL A 99 14.69 -2.94 0.12
C VAL A 99 13.83 -3.27 -1.08
N LEU A 100 12.66 -2.65 -1.17
CA LEU A 100 11.71 -2.97 -2.24
C LEU A 100 11.79 -1.98 -3.40
N ARG A 101 12.53 -0.87 -3.23
CA ARG A 101 12.76 0.18 -4.25
C ARG A 101 11.45 0.65 -4.89
N ILE A 102 10.37 0.57 -4.11
CA ILE A 102 9.06 1.07 -4.51
C ILE A 102 9.14 2.56 -4.24
N PRO A 103 9.16 3.43 -5.28
CA PRO A 103 8.99 4.85 -5.03
C PRO A 103 7.66 5.02 -4.31
N ILE A 104 7.60 5.92 -3.32
CA ILE A 104 6.36 6.39 -2.67
C ILE A 104 5.98 7.74 -3.27
#